data_AF-A0A7R9YXK5-F1
#
_entry.id   AF-A0A7R9YXK5-F1
#
_cell.length_a   1.000
_cell.length_b   1.000
_cell.length_c   1.000
_cell.angle_alpha   90.00
_cell.angle_beta   90.00
_cell.angle_gamma   90.00
#
_symmetry.space_group_name_H-M   'P 1'
#
loop_
_entity.id
_entity.type
_entity.pdbx_description
1 polymer ?
#
loop_
_entity_poly.entity_id
_entity_poly.type
_entity_poly.pdbx_seq_one_letter_code
_entity_poly.pdbx_strand_id
1 'polypeptide(L)'
;RSGTIIRKAKRRKYHIRQSIPHMVISIVANGKEGKSGSIETKASDGFGPGGHGSRGNDASLAERGQDGGSIDVSVSVQQDTGEVLLGGSIEQQPGNVQPIGPITTEVTTDFELSAQGGVGGKGGTGGTGGNGMMGWRGRNATRYSSGGNGGPGGDGGDAGAGTDGADGGAGGKIDIRVNDVDSYLLMAIPCCEKNKALGHAVRGGPGGAKGSHGSPGIPGPGGYGGSSYSWTTTTGSGDNRRTQHHHNPGGFSGPRGREGRRVTHTLKDGSRGKDGKVAIHVNGNQASYGYRYELHLASLSFQSSQRLHGVNHVFQFTDQVQITDMTCQNAGGM
;
A
#
# COMPACT_ATOMS: atom_id res chain seq x y z
N ARG A 1 -39.71 76.32 12.91
CA ARG A 1 -39.84 75.15 12.00
C ARG A 1 -38.76 74.16 12.39
N SER A 2 -39.09 73.22 13.29
CA SER A 2 -38.14 72.26 13.87
C SER A 2 -38.37 70.89 13.22
N GLY A 3 -37.34 70.36 12.56
CA GLY A 3 -37.40 69.11 11.80
C GLY A 3 -37.05 67.89 12.67
N THR A 4 -37.95 66.92 12.71
CA THR A 4 -37.76 65.63 13.37
C THR A 4 -36.98 64.67 12.46
N ILE A 5 -35.81 64.22 12.92
CA ILE A 5 -34.99 63.20 12.25
C ILE A 5 -35.38 61.82 12.79
N ILE A 6 -35.97 60.96 11.95
CA ILE A 6 -36.21 59.55 12.27
C ILE A 6 -35.00 58.72 11.82
N ARG A 7 -34.21 58.19 12.77
CA ARG A 7 -33.17 57.20 12.48
C ARG A 7 -33.75 55.79 12.54
N LYS A 8 -33.81 55.10 11.38
CA LYS A 8 -34.13 53.67 11.28
C LYS A 8 -33.01 52.82 11.92
N ALA A 9 -33.34 52.04 12.94
CA ALA A 9 -32.46 51.02 13.50
C ALA A 9 -32.43 49.79 12.58
N LYS A 10 -31.26 49.50 11.98
CA LYS A 10 -30.99 48.25 11.25
C LYS A 10 -30.80 47.12 12.27
N ARG A 11 -31.77 46.20 12.40
CA ARG A 11 -31.57 44.92 13.09
C ARG A 11 -30.64 44.05 12.23
N ARG A 12 -29.40 43.86 12.67
CA ARG A 12 -28.50 42.82 12.13
C ARG A 12 -28.96 41.47 12.67
N LYS A 13 -29.44 40.59 11.79
CA LYS A 13 -29.58 39.16 12.06
C LYS A 13 -28.17 38.56 12.12
N TYR A 14 -27.72 38.19 13.32
CA TYR A 14 -26.55 37.33 13.47
C TYR A 14 -27.02 35.88 13.30
N HIS A 15 -26.66 35.25 12.18
CA HIS A 15 -26.68 33.79 12.06
C HIS A 15 -25.43 33.25 12.73
N ILE A 16 -25.54 32.90 14.01
CA ILE A 16 -24.52 32.12 14.69
C ILE A 16 -24.74 30.66 14.28
N ARG A 17 -24.13 30.24 13.16
CA ARG A 17 -23.88 28.81 12.91
C ARG A 17 -22.64 28.44 13.71
N GLN A 18 -22.79 28.27 15.02
CA GLN A 18 -21.77 27.58 15.80
C GLN A 18 -21.88 26.10 15.42
N SER A 19 -20.94 25.66 14.56
CA SER A 19 -20.62 24.26 14.38
C SER A 19 -20.18 23.72 15.74
N ILE A 20 -21.06 23.02 16.44
CA ILE A 20 -20.66 22.27 17.64
C ILE A 20 -19.62 21.25 17.18
N PRO A 21 -18.41 21.23 17.75
CA PRO A 21 -17.42 20.22 17.40
C PRO A 21 -17.98 18.84 17.74
N HIS A 22 -18.17 18.00 16.72
CA HIS A 22 -18.47 16.58 16.91
C HIS A 22 -17.25 15.92 17.56
N MET A 23 -17.40 15.47 18.80
CA MET A 23 -16.37 14.69 19.48
C MET A 23 -16.39 13.26 18.94
N VAL A 24 -15.22 12.75 18.57
CA VAL A 24 -15.03 11.37 18.11
C VAL A 24 -13.98 10.71 18.99
N ILE A 25 -14.29 9.53 19.52
CA ILE A 25 -13.38 8.74 20.34
C ILE A 25 -12.96 7.51 19.53
N SER A 26 -11.68 7.43 19.17
CA SER A 26 -11.14 6.31 18.38
C SER A 26 -10.47 5.26 19.26
N ILE A 27 -10.86 4.00 19.08
CA ILE A 27 -10.35 2.81 19.76
C ILE A 27 -9.74 1.91 18.68
N VAL A 28 -8.41 1.74 18.73
CA VAL A 28 -7.65 1.17 17.61
C VAL A 28 -6.79 -0.02 18.04
N ALA A 29 -7.01 -1.14 17.34
CA ALA A 29 -6.26 -2.38 17.41
C ALA A 29 -5.70 -2.77 16.03
N ASN A 30 -5.30 -1.80 15.22
CA ASN A 30 -4.80 -2.06 13.86
C ASN A 30 -3.43 -2.75 13.89
N GLY A 31 -3.22 -3.65 12.94
CA GLY A 31 -1.94 -4.27 12.67
C GLY A 31 -0.94 -3.28 12.07
N LYS A 32 0.33 -3.42 12.42
CA LYS A 32 1.45 -2.68 11.83
C LYS A 32 1.70 -3.10 10.38
N GLU A 33 2.13 -2.14 9.57
CA GLU A 33 2.65 -2.39 8.22
C GLU A 33 3.91 -3.26 8.28
N GLY A 34 4.01 -4.20 7.33
CA GLY A 34 5.18 -5.03 7.12
C GLY A 34 6.29 -4.26 6.43
N LYS A 35 7.54 -4.52 6.79
CA LYS A 35 8.70 -3.86 6.16
C LYS A 35 8.86 -4.30 4.71
N SER A 36 9.20 -3.34 3.85
CA SER A 36 9.53 -3.64 2.46
C SER A 36 10.91 -4.29 2.32
N GLY A 37 11.10 -5.07 1.26
CA GLY A 37 12.40 -5.61 0.86
C GLY A 37 13.38 -4.51 0.44
N SER A 38 14.67 -4.82 0.46
CA SER A 38 15.73 -3.87 0.10
C SER A 38 15.71 -3.51 -1.37
N ILE A 39 16.29 -2.35 -1.70
CA ILE A 39 16.56 -1.93 -3.06
C ILE A 39 18.08 -1.96 -3.23
N GLU A 40 18.55 -2.96 -3.98
CA GLU A 40 19.97 -3.15 -4.22
C GLU A 40 20.44 -2.29 -5.40
N THR A 41 21.70 -1.86 -5.33
CA THR A 41 22.32 -1.01 -6.35
C THR A 41 23.06 -1.84 -7.40
N LYS A 42 23.58 -1.15 -8.42
CA LYS A 42 24.44 -1.76 -9.42
C LYS A 42 25.74 -2.23 -8.77
N ALA A 43 26.14 -3.47 -9.07
CA ALA A 43 27.43 -4.02 -8.69
C ALA A 43 28.58 -3.36 -9.45
N SER A 44 29.80 -3.54 -8.94
CA SER A 44 31.00 -2.97 -9.54
C SER A 44 31.24 -3.55 -10.94
N ASP A 45 31.54 -2.67 -11.88
CA ASP A 45 32.09 -3.07 -13.18
C ASP A 45 33.45 -3.76 -12.99
N GLY A 46 33.89 -4.52 -13.99
CA GLY A 46 35.21 -5.14 -13.98
C GLY A 46 36.31 -4.08 -13.94
N PHE A 47 37.48 -4.49 -13.45
CA PHE A 47 38.64 -3.61 -13.39
C PHE A 47 39.79 -4.15 -14.24
N GLY A 48 40.38 -3.26 -15.04
CA GLY A 48 41.49 -3.58 -15.94
C GLY A 48 41.07 -4.37 -17.20
N PRO A 49 42.00 -4.59 -18.13
CA PRO A 49 41.70 -5.28 -19.37
C PRO A 49 41.24 -6.73 -19.16
N GLY A 50 40.10 -7.09 -19.72
CA GLY A 50 39.48 -8.40 -19.55
C GLY A 50 38.81 -8.60 -18.17
N GLY A 51 38.74 -7.58 -17.32
CA GLY A 51 38.13 -7.66 -16.00
C GLY A 51 36.64 -7.99 -16.07
N HIS A 52 36.19 -8.94 -15.24
CA HIS A 52 34.79 -9.37 -15.15
C HIS A 52 33.98 -8.45 -14.24
N GLY A 53 32.74 -8.18 -14.62
CA GLY A 53 31.80 -7.46 -13.76
C GLY A 53 31.33 -8.31 -12.57
N SER A 54 31.10 -7.66 -11.44
CA SER A 54 30.61 -8.33 -10.23
C SER A 54 29.12 -8.65 -10.32
N ARG A 55 28.69 -9.70 -9.62
CA ARG A 55 27.26 -10.04 -9.51
C ARG A 55 26.50 -8.97 -8.70
N GLY A 56 25.28 -8.66 -9.16
CA GLY A 56 24.31 -7.84 -8.42
C GLY A 56 23.81 -8.54 -7.16
N ASN A 57 23.64 -7.80 -6.07
CA ASN A 57 23.11 -8.34 -4.81
C ASN A 57 21.64 -8.74 -4.94
N ASP A 58 21.24 -9.79 -4.24
CA ASP A 58 19.83 -10.16 -4.11
C ASP A 58 19.16 -9.26 -3.07
N ALA A 59 17.91 -8.90 -3.30
CA ALA A 59 17.14 -8.07 -2.39
C ALA A 59 16.69 -8.86 -1.14
N SER A 60 16.48 -8.15 -0.03
CA SER A 60 15.90 -8.75 1.16
C SER A 60 14.42 -9.06 0.96
N LEU A 61 13.92 -10.03 1.72
CA LEU A 61 12.49 -10.37 1.72
C LEU A 61 11.68 -9.23 2.35
N ALA A 62 10.47 -9.04 1.85
CA ALA A 62 9.46 -8.21 2.49
C ALA A 62 8.84 -8.97 3.69
N GLU A 63 8.45 -8.23 4.72
CA GLU A 63 7.75 -8.76 5.89
C GLU A 63 6.23 -8.64 5.69
N ARG A 64 5.51 -9.65 6.18
CA ARG A 64 4.04 -9.66 6.22
C ARG A 64 3.50 -8.51 7.08
N GLY A 65 2.35 -7.97 6.71
CA GLY A 65 1.58 -7.09 7.59
C GLY A 65 1.11 -7.81 8.85
N GLN A 66 1.13 -7.14 10.00
CA GLN A 66 0.62 -7.70 11.25
C GLN A 66 -0.90 -7.82 11.20
N ASP A 67 -1.45 -8.86 11.82
CA ASP A 67 -2.90 -8.99 11.98
C ASP A 67 -3.48 -7.86 12.84
N GLY A 68 -4.74 -7.50 12.55
CA GLY A 68 -5.54 -6.67 13.44
C GLY A 68 -5.84 -7.43 14.74
N GLY A 69 -5.87 -6.69 15.84
CA GLY A 69 -6.13 -7.21 17.18
C GLY A 69 -7.61 -7.43 17.48
N SER A 70 -7.92 -7.59 18.76
CA SER A 70 -9.30 -7.72 19.24
C SER A 70 -9.72 -6.47 20.03
N ILE A 71 -10.93 -6.00 19.80
CA ILE A 71 -11.58 -4.96 20.59
C ILE A 71 -12.81 -5.58 21.24
N ASP A 72 -12.89 -5.47 22.55
CA ASP A 72 -14.03 -5.88 23.35
C ASP A 72 -14.55 -4.62 24.05
N VAL A 73 -15.74 -4.14 23.70
CA VAL A 73 -16.32 -2.93 24.30
C VAL A 73 -17.70 -3.21 24.86
N SER A 74 -17.99 -2.60 26.02
CA SER A 74 -19.31 -2.53 26.62
C SER A 74 -19.79 -1.09 26.65
N VAL A 75 -21.02 -0.84 26.24
CA VAL A 75 -21.64 0.48 26.22
C VAL A 75 -22.94 0.45 27.03
N SER A 76 -23.12 1.42 27.93
CA SER A 76 -24.29 1.54 28.81
C SER A 76 -24.55 3.00 29.19
N VAL A 77 -25.72 3.30 29.74
CA VAL A 77 -25.98 4.61 30.36
C VAL A 77 -25.83 4.54 31.88
N GLN A 78 -25.14 5.53 32.45
CA GLN A 78 -25.08 5.71 33.89
C GLN A 78 -26.41 6.28 34.39
N GLN A 79 -27.15 5.53 35.21
CA GLN A 79 -28.53 5.85 35.60
C GLN A 79 -28.67 7.20 36.31
N ASP A 80 -27.66 7.60 37.08
CA ASP A 80 -27.71 8.83 37.89
C ASP A 80 -27.46 10.10 37.07
N THR A 81 -26.62 10.01 36.03
CA THR A 81 -26.16 11.18 35.25
C THR A 81 -26.75 11.23 33.85
N GLY A 82 -27.22 10.09 33.32
CA GLY A 82 -27.64 9.96 31.93
C GLY A 82 -26.47 9.94 30.94
N GLU A 83 -25.23 9.87 31.43
CA GLU A 83 -24.03 9.85 30.59
C GLU A 83 -23.77 8.46 30.00
N VAL A 84 -23.18 8.43 28.81
CA VAL A 84 -22.75 7.19 28.17
C VAL A 84 -21.45 6.74 28.79
N LEU A 85 -21.44 5.51 29.30
CA LEU A 85 -20.27 4.82 29.81
C LEU A 85 -19.78 3.83 28.75
N LEU A 86 -18.56 4.01 28.29
CA LEU A 86 -17.85 3.03 27.47
C LEU A 86 -16.69 2.42 28.27
N GLY A 87 -16.60 1.10 28.29
CA GLY A 87 -15.48 0.37 28.90
C GLY A 87 -15.16 -0.89 28.11
N GLY A 88 -14.12 -1.62 28.50
CA GLY A 88 -13.77 -2.88 27.84
C GLY A 88 -12.27 -3.16 27.80
N SER A 89 -11.80 -3.77 26.72
CA SER A 89 -10.39 -4.08 26.51
C SER A 89 -9.98 -4.11 25.03
N ILE A 90 -8.68 -3.90 24.78
CA ILE A 90 -8.03 -3.99 23.48
C ILE A 90 -6.90 -5.01 23.59
N GLU A 91 -6.83 -5.94 22.64
CA GLU A 91 -5.71 -6.88 22.51
C GLU A 91 -5.02 -6.67 21.15
N GLN A 92 -3.93 -5.91 21.11
CA GLN A 92 -3.19 -5.65 19.86
C GLN A 92 -2.35 -6.85 19.40
N GLN A 93 -1.91 -7.68 20.35
CA GLN A 93 -1.13 -8.88 20.11
C GLN A 93 -1.59 -9.94 21.11
N PRO A 94 -1.54 -11.24 20.75
CA PRO A 94 -1.92 -12.31 21.65
C PRO A 94 -1.26 -12.18 23.02
N GLY A 95 -2.08 -12.04 24.07
CA GLY A 95 -1.66 -11.91 25.46
C GLY A 95 -1.33 -10.48 25.93
N ASN A 96 -1.38 -9.47 25.06
CA ASN A 96 -1.22 -8.06 25.45
C ASN A 96 -2.57 -7.34 25.49
N VAL A 97 -3.31 -7.56 26.57
CA VAL A 97 -4.63 -6.98 26.80
C VAL A 97 -4.50 -5.68 27.59
N GLN A 98 -5.03 -4.60 27.03
CA GLN A 98 -5.07 -3.28 27.65
C GLN A 98 -6.52 -2.92 27.99
N PRO A 99 -6.83 -2.52 29.24
CA PRO A 99 -8.18 -2.10 29.59
C PRO A 99 -8.52 -0.78 28.90
N ILE A 100 -9.75 -0.68 28.40
CA ILE A 100 -10.37 0.59 28.04
C ILE A 100 -11.00 1.11 29.32
N GLY A 101 -10.43 2.19 29.87
CA GLY A 101 -10.97 2.82 31.08
C GLY A 101 -12.42 3.28 30.87
N PRO A 102 -13.20 3.51 31.95
CA PRO A 102 -14.53 4.07 31.83
C PRO A 102 -14.42 5.46 31.18
N ILE A 103 -14.87 5.55 29.94
CA ILE A 103 -15.01 6.80 29.21
C ILE A 103 -16.45 7.26 29.39
N THR A 104 -16.62 8.35 30.12
CA THR A 104 -17.92 8.99 30.31
C THR A 104 -18.08 10.12 29.29
N THR A 105 -19.18 10.12 28.53
CA THR A 105 -19.43 11.12 27.50
C THR A 105 -20.91 11.40 27.29
N GLU A 106 -21.23 12.46 26.56
CA GLU A 106 -22.59 12.78 26.16
C GLU A 106 -23.07 11.82 25.05
N VAL A 107 -24.39 11.65 24.92
CA VAL A 107 -25.03 10.76 23.92
C VAL A 107 -24.72 11.14 22.46
N THR A 108 -24.14 12.32 22.22
CA THR A 108 -23.84 12.83 20.87
C THR A 108 -22.44 12.48 20.35
N THR A 109 -21.62 11.80 21.16
CA THR A 109 -20.24 11.42 20.80
C THR A 109 -20.21 10.17 19.94
N ASP A 110 -19.46 10.20 18.84
CA ASP A 110 -19.24 9.02 17.99
C ASP A 110 -18.02 8.21 18.47
N PHE A 111 -18.13 6.88 18.44
CA PHE A 111 -17.06 5.93 18.75
C PHE A 111 -16.59 5.23 17.50
N GLU A 112 -15.34 5.48 17.12
CA GLU A 112 -14.70 4.83 15.99
C GLU A 112 -13.90 3.61 16.47
N LEU A 113 -14.32 2.42 16.07
CA LEU A 113 -13.62 1.18 16.39
C LEU A 113 -12.88 0.69 15.13
N SER A 114 -11.60 0.33 15.26
CA SER A 114 -10.82 -0.20 14.14
C SER A 114 -9.85 -1.29 14.59
N ALA A 115 -9.94 -2.46 13.96
CA ALA A 115 -9.05 -3.60 14.11
C ALA A 115 -8.64 -4.11 12.72
N GLN A 116 -8.07 -3.24 11.89
CA GLN A 116 -7.66 -3.57 10.52
C GLN A 116 -6.34 -4.32 10.51
N GLY A 117 -6.16 -5.20 9.52
CA GLY A 117 -4.87 -5.82 9.26
C GLY A 117 -3.88 -4.83 8.64
N GLY A 118 -2.61 -4.99 8.98
CA GLY A 118 -1.52 -4.17 8.44
C GLY A 118 -1.24 -4.45 6.96
N VAL A 119 -0.72 -3.45 6.26
CA VAL A 119 -0.29 -3.58 4.86
C VAL A 119 0.92 -4.51 4.77
N GLY A 120 0.97 -5.39 3.76
CA GLY A 120 2.14 -6.22 3.48
C GLY A 120 3.28 -5.40 2.89
N GLY A 121 4.53 -5.70 3.27
CA GLY A 121 5.70 -5.02 2.73
C GLY A 121 5.87 -5.23 1.22
N LYS A 122 6.37 -4.21 0.52
CA LYS A 122 6.67 -4.31 -0.92
C LYS A 122 7.89 -5.19 -1.14
N GLY A 123 7.87 -5.99 -2.21
CA GLY A 123 9.01 -6.79 -2.63
C GLY A 123 10.21 -5.94 -2.98
N GLY A 124 11.40 -6.50 -2.76
CA GLY A 124 12.68 -5.85 -2.97
C GLY A 124 13.16 -5.88 -4.42
N THR A 125 14.06 -4.96 -4.76
CA THR A 125 14.65 -4.85 -6.10
C THR A 125 16.07 -5.36 -6.11
N GLY A 126 16.34 -6.39 -6.90
CA GLY A 126 17.68 -6.98 -7.04
C GLY A 126 18.65 -6.06 -7.78
N GLY A 127 19.93 -6.18 -7.43
CA GLY A 127 20.99 -5.33 -7.94
C GLY A 127 21.34 -5.65 -9.39
N THR A 128 21.72 -4.64 -10.15
CA THR A 128 22.19 -4.84 -11.53
C THR A 128 23.62 -5.39 -11.52
N GLY A 129 23.91 -6.39 -12.35
CA GLY A 129 25.27 -6.92 -12.51
C GLY A 129 26.22 -5.88 -13.10
N GLY A 130 27.49 -5.93 -12.70
CA GLY A 130 28.54 -5.09 -13.24
C GLY A 130 28.89 -5.46 -14.67
N ASN A 131 29.33 -4.50 -15.48
CA ASN A 131 29.76 -4.74 -16.85
C ASN A 131 31.17 -5.36 -16.88
N GLY A 132 31.44 -6.19 -17.89
CA GLY A 132 32.79 -6.65 -18.19
C GLY A 132 33.60 -5.58 -18.95
N MET A 133 34.93 -5.64 -18.82
CA MET A 133 35.85 -4.68 -19.44
C MET A 133 36.41 -5.15 -20.77
N MET A 134 36.88 -4.20 -21.58
CA MET A 134 37.55 -4.51 -22.84
C MET A 134 38.80 -5.36 -22.62
N GLY A 135 39.08 -6.32 -23.50
CA GLY A 135 40.32 -7.09 -23.48
C GLY A 135 41.58 -6.28 -23.78
N TRP A 136 42.75 -6.83 -23.46
CA TRP A 136 44.02 -6.14 -23.70
C TRP A 136 44.36 -6.06 -25.19
N ARG A 137 44.99 -4.97 -25.62
CA ARG A 137 45.39 -4.78 -27.02
C ARG A 137 46.64 -5.59 -27.36
N GLY A 138 46.62 -6.25 -28.52
CA GLY A 138 47.77 -6.92 -29.10
C GLY A 138 48.87 -5.95 -29.54
N ARG A 139 50.13 -6.38 -29.45
CA ARG A 139 51.28 -5.56 -29.88
C ARG A 139 51.30 -5.46 -31.40
N ASN A 140 51.61 -4.29 -31.96
CA ASN A 140 51.74 -4.14 -33.41
C ASN A 140 52.93 -4.96 -33.93
N ALA A 141 52.82 -5.41 -35.19
CA ALA A 141 53.94 -6.00 -35.89
C ALA A 141 55.08 -4.99 -36.05
N THR A 142 56.31 -5.49 -36.09
CA THR A 142 57.51 -4.71 -36.40
C THR A 142 58.20 -5.35 -37.59
N ARG A 143 59.32 -4.80 -38.05
CA ARG A 143 60.15 -5.47 -39.08
C ARG A 143 60.79 -6.79 -38.61
N TYR A 144 60.78 -7.06 -37.30
CA TYR A 144 61.44 -8.23 -36.71
C TYR A 144 60.46 -9.26 -36.14
N SER A 145 59.17 -8.91 -36.02
CA SER A 145 58.15 -9.77 -35.41
C SER A 145 56.76 -9.49 -35.95
N SER A 146 55.92 -10.51 -36.02
CA SER A 146 54.47 -10.37 -36.25
C SER A 146 53.78 -9.64 -35.09
N GLY A 147 52.58 -9.13 -35.34
CA GLY A 147 51.72 -8.54 -34.33
C GLY A 147 51.15 -9.61 -33.38
N GLY A 148 50.88 -9.22 -32.15
CA GLY A 148 50.21 -10.04 -31.16
C GLY A 148 48.69 -9.95 -31.29
N ASN A 149 47.99 -11.02 -30.93
CA ASN A 149 46.53 -11.03 -30.82
C ASN A 149 46.08 -10.15 -29.64
N GLY A 150 44.85 -9.64 -29.73
CA GLY A 150 44.19 -9.02 -28.59
C GLY A 150 43.65 -10.06 -27.61
N GLY A 151 43.52 -9.66 -26.36
CA GLY A 151 43.00 -10.47 -25.27
C GLY A 151 41.48 -10.57 -25.26
N PRO A 152 40.91 -11.54 -24.51
CA PRO A 152 39.48 -11.66 -24.33
C PRO A 152 38.92 -10.47 -23.54
N GLY A 153 37.69 -10.07 -23.86
CA GLY A 153 36.89 -9.18 -23.03
C GLY A 153 36.38 -9.88 -21.77
N GLY A 154 36.14 -9.11 -20.72
CA GLY A 154 35.57 -9.61 -19.48
C GLY A 154 34.07 -9.89 -19.60
N ASP A 155 33.60 -10.85 -18.81
CA ASP A 155 32.18 -11.18 -18.72
C ASP A 155 31.41 -10.13 -17.93
N GLY A 156 30.14 -9.94 -18.25
CA GLY A 156 29.22 -9.20 -17.40
C GLY A 156 28.81 -10.02 -16.18
N GLY A 157 28.60 -9.35 -15.06
CA GLY A 157 28.13 -9.96 -13.81
C GLY A 157 26.64 -10.30 -13.87
N ASP A 158 26.26 -11.32 -13.12
CA ASP A 158 24.87 -11.77 -13.06
C ASP A 158 23.96 -10.73 -12.38
N ALA A 159 22.68 -10.72 -12.77
CA ALA A 159 21.66 -9.94 -12.09
C ALA A 159 21.38 -10.48 -10.69
N GLY A 160 21.10 -9.57 -9.75
CA GLY A 160 20.53 -9.89 -8.45
C GLY A 160 19.03 -10.19 -8.52
N ALA A 161 18.57 -11.08 -7.66
CA ALA A 161 17.15 -11.41 -7.56
C ALA A 161 16.37 -10.36 -6.75
N GLY A 162 15.27 -9.84 -7.30
CA GLY A 162 14.21 -9.21 -6.50
C GLY A 162 13.40 -10.23 -5.73
N THR A 163 12.46 -9.74 -4.92
CA THR A 163 11.60 -10.58 -4.06
C THR A 163 10.11 -10.30 -4.28
N ASP A 164 9.27 -11.26 -3.89
CA ASP A 164 7.82 -11.13 -3.91
C ASP A 164 7.34 -10.02 -2.95
N GLY A 165 6.14 -9.51 -3.19
CA GLY A 165 5.43 -8.70 -2.20
C GLY A 165 4.93 -9.57 -1.06
N ALA A 166 4.97 -9.07 0.17
CA ALA A 166 4.49 -9.82 1.32
C ALA A 166 2.97 -9.70 1.47
N ASP A 167 2.35 -10.71 2.06
CA ASP A 167 0.92 -10.70 2.33
C ASP A 167 0.53 -9.62 3.35
N GLY A 168 -0.70 -9.13 3.24
CA GLY A 168 -1.29 -8.27 4.26
C GLY A 168 -1.71 -9.05 5.51
N GLY A 169 -1.82 -8.34 6.63
CA GLY A 169 -2.39 -8.86 7.86
C GLY A 169 -3.89 -9.11 7.72
N ALA A 170 -4.41 -10.13 8.39
CA ALA A 170 -5.84 -10.34 8.52
C ALA A 170 -6.47 -9.24 9.37
N GLY A 171 -7.73 -8.93 9.11
CA GLY A 171 -8.54 -8.10 9.98
C GLY A 171 -8.83 -8.81 11.29
N GLY A 172 -8.98 -8.00 12.34
CA GLY A 172 -9.18 -8.45 13.70
C GLY A 172 -10.65 -8.69 14.07
N LYS A 173 -10.92 -8.64 15.38
CA LYS A 173 -12.25 -8.89 15.93
C LYS A 173 -12.74 -7.66 16.69
N ILE A 174 -14.02 -7.33 16.55
CA ILE A 174 -14.67 -6.30 17.36
C ILE A 174 -15.94 -6.90 17.95
N ASP A 175 -16.00 -7.03 19.27
CA ASP A 175 -17.18 -7.43 20.03
C ASP A 175 -17.74 -6.22 20.78
N ILE A 176 -19.03 -5.93 20.54
CA ILE A 176 -19.74 -4.84 21.17
C ILE A 176 -20.83 -5.43 22.06
N ARG A 177 -20.80 -5.11 23.36
CA ARG A 177 -21.80 -5.54 24.34
C ARG A 177 -22.66 -4.36 24.75
N VAL A 178 -23.97 -4.55 24.74
CA VAL A 178 -24.94 -3.54 25.15
C VAL A 178 -26.11 -4.23 25.85
N ASN A 179 -26.72 -3.55 26.82
CA ASN A 179 -28.00 -4.02 27.35
C ASN A 179 -29.12 -3.68 26.37
N ASP A 180 -30.21 -4.43 26.37
CA ASP A 180 -31.35 -4.22 25.48
C ASP A 180 -31.96 -2.82 25.64
N VAL A 181 -32.13 -2.40 26.90
CA VAL A 181 -32.59 -1.05 27.25
C VAL A 181 -31.65 0.07 26.78
N ASP A 182 -30.37 -0.25 26.56
CA ASP A 182 -29.32 0.68 26.12
C ASP A 182 -28.98 0.53 24.63
N SER A 183 -29.70 -0.33 23.89
CA SER A 183 -29.36 -0.67 22.49
C SER A 183 -29.30 0.56 21.57
N TYR A 184 -30.08 1.61 21.87
CA TYR A 184 -30.09 2.90 21.16
C TYR A 184 -28.71 3.57 21.09
N LEU A 185 -27.79 3.25 22.01
CA LEU A 185 -26.41 3.74 22.00
C LEU A 185 -25.59 3.22 20.82
N LEU A 186 -26.01 2.14 20.16
CA LEU A 186 -25.36 1.64 18.94
C LEU A 186 -25.44 2.63 17.77
N MET A 187 -26.29 3.66 17.86
CA MET A 187 -26.27 4.77 16.91
C MET A 187 -24.96 5.57 16.97
N ALA A 188 -24.34 5.65 18.14
CA ALA A 188 -23.06 6.32 18.38
C ALA A 188 -21.84 5.51 17.92
N ILE A 189 -22.03 4.31 17.37
CA ILE A 189 -20.94 3.47 16.85
C ILE A 189 -21.12 3.32 15.34
N PRO A 190 -20.53 4.22 14.52
CA PRO A 190 -20.73 4.22 13.07
C PRO A 190 -20.33 2.90 12.42
N CYS A 191 -19.35 2.17 13.00
CA CYS A 191 -18.90 0.88 12.48
C CYS A 191 -19.99 -0.20 12.43
N CYS A 192 -21.14 -0.01 13.08
CA CYS A 192 -22.30 -0.92 13.05
C CYS A 192 -23.27 -0.68 11.87
N GLU A 193 -23.00 0.30 11.00
CA GLU A 193 -23.86 0.62 9.86
C GLU A 193 -23.65 -0.35 8.67
N LYS A 194 -24.74 -1.00 8.24
CA LYS A 194 -24.80 -2.04 7.17
C LYS A 194 -24.11 -1.64 5.86
N ASN A 195 -24.13 -0.36 5.50
CA ASN A 195 -23.72 0.11 4.17
C ASN A 195 -22.35 0.80 4.10
N LYS A 196 -21.63 1.01 5.22
CA LYS A 196 -20.36 1.78 5.17
C LYS A 196 -19.21 1.24 6.00
N ALA A 197 -19.43 0.46 7.06
CA ALA A 197 -18.48 0.55 8.16
C ALA A 197 -18.04 -0.78 8.79
N LEU A 198 -18.84 -1.84 8.70
CA LEU A 198 -18.47 -3.17 9.23
C LEU A 198 -17.23 -3.74 8.54
N GLY A 199 -17.22 -3.78 7.21
CA GLY A 199 -16.09 -4.30 6.45
C GLY A 199 -14.83 -3.41 6.53
N HIS A 200 -14.98 -2.12 6.84
CA HIS A 200 -13.85 -1.20 6.93
C HIS A 200 -13.14 -1.30 8.28
N ALA A 201 -13.89 -1.39 9.37
CA ALA A 201 -13.34 -1.46 10.73
C ALA A 201 -12.49 -2.71 10.97
N VAL A 202 -12.80 -3.83 10.32
CA VAL A 202 -12.05 -5.09 10.44
C VAL A 202 -11.48 -5.54 9.09
N ARG A 203 -11.15 -4.61 8.20
CA ARG A 203 -10.62 -4.95 6.88
C ARG A 203 -9.27 -5.66 6.99
N GLY A 204 -9.06 -6.71 6.20
CA GLY A 204 -7.74 -7.28 5.99
C GLY A 204 -6.86 -6.32 5.19
N GLY A 205 -5.60 -6.19 5.62
CA GLY A 205 -4.62 -5.32 4.99
C GLY A 205 -4.32 -5.75 3.55
N PRO A 206 -4.08 -4.81 2.62
CA PRO A 206 -3.63 -5.15 1.28
C PRO A 206 -2.25 -5.82 1.33
N GLY A 207 -1.99 -6.74 0.40
CA GLY A 207 -0.65 -7.26 0.19
C GLY A 207 0.26 -6.23 -0.49
N GLY A 208 1.56 -6.40 -0.32
CA GLY A 208 2.56 -5.56 -0.95
C GLY A 208 2.71 -5.85 -2.44
N ALA A 209 3.06 -4.84 -3.22
CA ALA A 209 3.43 -5.04 -4.62
C ALA A 209 4.75 -5.83 -4.71
N LYS A 210 4.90 -6.65 -5.75
CA LYS A 210 6.15 -7.35 -6.03
C LYS A 210 7.30 -6.40 -6.36
N GLY A 211 8.51 -6.89 -6.11
CA GLY A 211 9.74 -6.21 -6.49
C GLY A 211 10.12 -6.42 -7.96
N SER A 212 11.41 -6.30 -8.25
CA SER A 212 11.95 -6.52 -9.60
C SER A 212 13.35 -7.13 -9.56
N HIS A 213 13.70 -7.96 -10.53
CA HIS A 213 15.09 -8.44 -10.66
C HIS A 213 15.99 -7.33 -11.22
N GLY A 214 17.28 -7.42 -10.90
CA GLY A 214 18.29 -6.59 -11.53
C GLY A 214 18.45 -6.91 -13.01
N SER A 215 19.14 -6.02 -13.73
CA SER A 215 19.61 -6.32 -15.08
C SER A 215 20.95 -7.04 -15.04
N PRO A 216 21.25 -7.93 -15.99
CA PRO A 216 22.57 -8.52 -16.10
C PRO A 216 23.58 -7.47 -16.60
N GLY A 217 24.84 -7.68 -16.24
CA GLY A 217 25.96 -6.91 -16.74
C GLY A 217 26.21 -7.19 -18.23
N ILE A 218 26.60 -6.15 -18.95
CA ILE A 218 26.93 -6.24 -20.38
C ILE A 218 28.34 -6.84 -20.54
N PRO A 219 28.56 -7.72 -21.54
CA PRO A 219 29.89 -8.25 -21.80
C PRO A 219 30.84 -7.21 -22.39
N GLY A 220 32.08 -7.24 -21.92
CA GLY A 220 33.19 -6.44 -22.43
C GLY A 220 33.63 -6.90 -23.82
N PRO A 221 33.98 -5.98 -24.73
CA PRO A 221 34.51 -6.34 -26.05
C PRO A 221 35.88 -7.00 -25.94
N GLY A 222 36.22 -7.86 -26.91
CA GLY A 222 37.59 -8.34 -27.03
C GLY A 222 38.57 -7.23 -27.37
N GLY A 223 39.81 -7.36 -26.93
CA GLY A 223 40.88 -6.43 -27.25
C GLY A 223 41.25 -6.50 -28.72
N TYR A 224 41.63 -5.37 -29.32
CA TYR A 224 42.05 -5.35 -30.71
C TYR A 224 43.38 -6.08 -30.90
N GLY A 225 43.51 -6.81 -32.01
CA GLY A 225 44.79 -7.34 -32.45
C GLY A 225 45.77 -6.25 -32.89
N GLY A 226 47.06 -6.57 -32.89
CA GLY A 226 48.10 -5.66 -33.36
C GLY A 226 48.00 -5.39 -34.86
N SER A 227 48.35 -4.18 -35.29
CA SER A 227 48.37 -3.85 -36.73
C SER A 227 49.54 -4.55 -37.44
N SER A 228 49.37 -4.86 -38.73
CA SER A 228 50.43 -5.41 -39.58
C SER A 228 51.52 -4.38 -39.90
N TYR A 229 52.70 -4.84 -40.33
CA TYR A 229 53.83 -3.99 -40.69
C TYR A 229 54.49 -4.48 -41.99
N SER A 230 54.74 -3.58 -42.93
CA SER A 230 55.41 -3.89 -44.20
C SER A 230 56.57 -2.93 -44.45
N TRP A 231 57.68 -3.44 -44.99
CA TRP A 231 58.85 -2.63 -45.30
C TRP A 231 59.52 -3.15 -46.58
N THR A 232 60.39 -2.32 -47.14
CA THR A 232 61.07 -2.63 -48.40
C THR A 232 62.58 -2.45 -48.21
N THR A 233 63.37 -3.43 -48.65
CA THR A 233 64.83 -3.38 -48.63
C THR A 233 65.34 -3.23 -50.05
N THR A 234 66.24 -2.28 -50.29
CA THR A 234 66.92 -2.14 -51.58
C THR A 234 68.40 -2.47 -51.41
N THR A 235 68.94 -3.37 -52.24
CA THR A 235 70.37 -3.67 -52.30
C THR A 235 70.90 -3.45 -53.73
N GLY A 236 72.19 -3.08 -53.85
CA GLY A 236 72.86 -2.77 -55.13
C GLY A 236 73.04 -1.27 -55.40
N SER A 237 73.89 -0.94 -56.37
CA SER A 237 74.17 0.43 -56.86
C SER A 237 74.14 0.44 -58.39
N GLY A 238 73.73 1.57 -59.00
CA GLY A 238 73.53 1.68 -60.45
C GLY A 238 72.39 0.81 -60.97
N ASP A 239 72.57 0.22 -62.15
CA ASP A 239 71.54 -0.59 -62.84
C ASP A 239 71.25 -1.95 -62.19
N ASN A 240 72.05 -2.36 -61.18
CA ASN A 240 71.89 -3.66 -60.50
C ASN A 240 71.11 -3.54 -59.17
N ARG A 241 70.16 -2.60 -59.10
CA ARG A 241 69.34 -2.32 -57.91
C ARG A 241 68.21 -3.34 -57.77
N ARG A 242 68.20 -4.12 -56.68
CA ARG A 242 67.14 -5.09 -56.36
C ARG A 242 66.32 -4.61 -55.16
N THR A 243 65.01 -4.57 -55.32
CA THR A 243 64.06 -4.20 -54.27
C THR A 243 63.30 -5.44 -53.80
N GLN A 244 63.28 -5.67 -52.48
CA GLN A 244 62.52 -6.76 -51.84
C GLN A 244 61.48 -6.17 -50.89
N HIS A 245 60.25 -6.66 -51.00
CA HIS A 245 59.16 -6.30 -50.09
C HIS A 245 59.02 -7.36 -49.00
N HIS A 246 58.83 -6.91 -47.77
CA HIS A 246 58.64 -7.76 -46.61
C HIS A 246 57.37 -7.34 -45.89
N HIS A 247 56.72 -8.30 -45.25
CA HIS A 247 55.48 -8.09 -44.53
C HIS A 247 55.43 -9.01 -43.30
N ASN A 248 55.10 -8.41 -42.16
CA ASN A 248 54.75 -9.13 -40.94
C ASN A 248 53.26 -8.88 -40.64
N PRO A 249 52.46 -9.95 -40.50
CA PRO A 249 51.02 -9.82 -40.28
C PRO A 249 50.73 -9.22 -38.90
N GLY A 250 49.55 -8.61 -38.79
CA GLY A 250 48.98 -8.20 -37.52
C GLY A 250 48.45 -9.38 -36.70
N GLY A 251 47.88 -9.08 -35.54
CA GLY A 251 47.16 -10.05 -34.72
C GLY A 251 45.65 -9.97 -34.91
N PHE A 252 44.94 -10.99 -34.44
CA PHE A 252 43.48 -11.04 -34.42
C PHE A 252 42.92 -10.34 -33.19
N SER A 253 41.72 -9.77 -33.30
CA SER A 253 40.99 -9.28 -32.12
C SER A 253 40.57 -10.45 -31.23
N GLY A 254 40.61 -10.24 -29.93
CA GLY A 254 40.16 -11.22 -28.95
C GLY A 254 38.64 -11.41 -28.98
N PRO A 255 38.13 -12.48 -28.36
CA PRO A 255 36.70 -12.72 -28.26
C PRO A 255 36.04 -11.74 -27.28
N ARG A 256 34.75 -11.47 -27.50
CA ARG A 256 33.89 -10.76 -26.54
C ARG A 256 33.64 -11.65 -25.30
N GLY A 257 33.48 -11.03 -24.13
CA GLY A 257 32.98 -11.71 -22.95
C GLY A 257 31.52 -12.17 -23.11
N ARG A 258 31.00 -12.84 -22.08
CA ARG A 258 29.62 -13.33 -21.98
C ARG A 258 28.74 -12.35 -21.21
N GLU A 259 27.47 -12.25 -21.58
CA GLU A 259 26.49 -11.49 -20.81
C GLU A 259 26.23 -12.19 -19.48
N GLY A 260 26.00 -11.39 -18.43
CA GLY A 260 25.58 -11.92 -17.15
C GLY A 260 24.24 -12.66 -17.24
N ARG A 261 24.00 -13.56 -16.31
CA ARG A 261 22.75 -14.32 -16.24
C ARG A 261 21.60 -13.44 -15.74
N ARG A 262 20.44 -13.66 -16.35
CA ARG A 262 19.16 -13.08 -15.91
C ARG A 262 18.51 -14.00 -14.89
N VAL A 263 17.86 -13.41 -13.90
CA VAL A 263 16.97 -14.15 -12.99
C VAL A 263 15.64 -14.37 -13.70
N THR A 264 15.11 -15.60 -13.66
CA THR A 264 13.97 -16.02 -14.49
C THR A 264 12.71 -16.40 -13.70
N HIS A 265 12.78 -16.49 -12.38
CA HIS A 265 11.58 -16.82 -11.60
C HIS A 265 10.58 -15.66 -11.63
N THR A 266 9.29 -15.96 -11.58
CA THR A 266 8.26 -14.93 -11.64
C THR A 266 7.97 -14.38 -10.25
N LEU A 267 8.08 -13.06 -10.08
CA LEU A 267 7.67 -12.38 -8.86
C LEU A 267 6.16 -12.18 -8.81
N LYS A 268 5.59 -12.27 -7.60
CA LYS A 268 4.17 -12.17 -7.30
C LYS A 268 3.88 -11.08 -6.28
N ASP A 269 2.72 -10.46 -6.44
CA ASP A 269 2.20 -9.54 -5.42
C ASP A 269 1.74 -10.34 -4.20
N GLY A 270 1.80 -9.71 -3.03
CA GLY A 270 1.27 -10.26 -1.80
C GLY A 270 -0.25 -10.38 -1.86
N SER A 271 -0.78 -11.40 -1.21
CA SER A 271 -2.21 -11.58 -1.05
C SER A 271 -2.76 -10.59 -0.03
N ARG A 272 -3.99 -10.14 -0.25
CA ARG A 272 -4.73 -9.39 0.76
C ARG A 272 -5.06 -10.29 1.95
N GLY A 273 -4.95 -9.74 3.16
CA GLY A 273 -5.40 -10.42 4.37
C GLY A 273 -6.91 -10.66 4.36
N LYS A 274 -7.36 -11.69 5.07
CA LYS A 274 -8.80 -11.96 5.22
C LYS A 274 -9.44 -10.84 6.04
N ASP A 275 -10.64 -10.43 5.67
CA ASP A 275 -11.42 -9.50 6.50
C ASP A 275 -11.82 -10.21 7.82
N GLY A 276 -11.85 -9.45 8.89
CA GLY A 276 -12.17 -9.90 10.24
C GLY A 276 -13.66 -9.91 10.52
N LYS A 277 -14.04 -9.78 11.79
CA LYS A 277 -15.46 -9.87 12.20
C LYS A 277 -15.85 -8.82 13.22
N VAL A 278 -17.05 -8.30 13.07
CA VAL A 278 -17.72 -7.46 14.06
C VAL A 278 -18.95 -8.21 14.55
N ALA A 279 -19.20 -8.20 15.86
CA ALA A 279 -20.34 -8.83 16.50
C ALA A 279 -20.93 -7.91 17.56
N ILE A 280 -22.26 -7.77 17.55
CA ILE A 280 -23.01 -7.08 18.60
C ILE A 280 -23.71 -8.13 19.46
N HIS A 281 -23.57 -8.01 20.78
CA HIS A 281 -24.12 -8.91 21.79
C HIS A 281 -25.05 -8.11 22.70
N VAL A 282 -26.33 -8.51 22.75
CA VAL A 282 -27.37 -7.83 23.57
C VAL A 282 -27.70 -8.66 24.80
N ASN A 283 -27.73 -8.04 26.00
CA ASN A 283 -28.04 -8.70 27.28
C ASN A 283 -27.15 -9.92 27.61
N GLY A 284 -25.95 -10.02 27.04
CA GLY A 284 -25.10 -11.19 27.19
C GLY A 284 -25.64 -12.48 26.52
N ASN A 285 -26.73 -12.40 25.74
CA ASN A 285 -27.17 -13.50 24.91
C ASN A 285 -26.14 -13.77 23.80
N GLN A 286 -25.98 -15.04 23.40
CA GLN A 286 -25.11 -15.47 22.28
C GLN A 286 -25.63 -15.07 20.90
N ALA A 287 -26.76 -14.36 20.80
CA ALA A 287 -27.26 -13.85 19.54
C ALA A 287 -26.31 -12.74 19.05
N SER A 288 -25.53 -13.06 18.01
CA SER A 288 -24.60 -12.13 17.39
C SER A 288 -25.28 -11.43 16.22
N TYR A 289 -25.36 -10.10 16.31
CA TYR A 289 -25.93 -9.28 15.26
C TYR A 289 -24.85 -8.63 14.43
N GLY A 290 -25.02 -8.69 13.11
CA GLY A 290 -24.07 -8.13 12.16
C GLY A 290 -24.23 -6.63 11.92
N TYR A 291 -25.31 -5.99 12.38
CA TYR A 291 -25.60 -4.57 12.18
C TYR A 291 -26.57 -4.07 13.26
N ARG A 292 -26.61 -2.75 13.50
CA ARG A 292 -27.46 -2.13 14.52
C ARG A 292 -28.96 -2.34 14.25
N TYR A 293 -29.53 -1.62 13.31
CA TYR A 293 -30.96 -1.61 13.06
C TYR A 293 -31.20 -1.87 11.59
N GLU A 294 -32.21 -2.66 11.31
CA GLU A 294 -32.85 -2.68 10.02
C GLU A 294 -34.31 -2.32 10.25
N LEU A 295 -34.57 -1.02 10.40
CA LEU A 295 -35.92 -0.53 10.63
C LEU A 295 -36.71 -0.61 9.33
N HIS A 296 -37.79 -1.37 9.35
CA HIS A 296 -38.81 -1.39 8.31
C HIS A 296 -39.99 -0.56 8.80
N LEU A 297 -40.47 0.32 7.94
CA LEU A 297 -41.70 1.07 8.21
C LEU A 297 -42.87 0.11 8.03
N ALA A 298 -43.43 -0.38 9.14
CA ALA A 298 -44.49 -1.37 9.13
C ALA A 298 -45.85 -0.75 8.80
N SER A 299 -46.14 0.40 9.39
CA SER A 299 -47.34 1.17 9.09
C SER A 299 -47.17 2.64 9.44
N LEU A 300 -47.99 3.47 8.82
CA LEU A 300 -48.20 4.86 9.23
C LEU A 300 -49.59 5.29 8.76
N SER A 301 -50.19 6.17 9.53
CA SER A 301 -51.46 6.80 9.21
C SER A 301 -51.22 8.24 8.79
N PHE A 302 -52.04 8.73 7.88
CA PHE A 302 -52.07 10.15 7.53
C PHE A 302 -53.38 10.75 8.00
N GLN A 303 -53.29 11.92 8.63
CA GLN A 303 -54.43 12.75 8.98
C GLN A 303 -54.27 14.11 8.31
N SER A 304 -55.35 14.64 7.73
CA SER A 304 -55.39 16.01 7.25
C SER A 304 -56.79 16.57 7.47
N SER A 305 -56.87 17.80 7.96
CA SER A 305 -58.11 18.52 8.21
C SER A 305 -58.81 18.97 6.91
N GLN A 306 -58.13 18.91 5.76
CA GLN A 306 -58.62 19.39 4.46
C GLN A 306 -58.76 18.27 3.42
N ARG A 307 -58.86 17.00 3.84
CA ARG A 307 -59.05 15.87 2.94
C ARG A 307 -60.26 16.08 2.02
N LEU A 308 -59.99 16.29 0.74
CA LEU A 308 -61.04 16.29 -0.27
C LEU A 308 -61.40 14.84 -0.65
N HIS A 309 -62.70 14.55 -0.55
CA HIS A 309 -63.36 13.38 -1.15
C HIS A 309 -63.11 11.99 -0.55
N GLY A 310 -62.60 11.87 0.67
CA GLY A 310 -62.57 10.57 1.37
C GLY A 310 -61.68 9.49 0.70
N VAL A 311 -60.84 9.89 -0.26
CA VAL A 311 -59.87 9.01 -0.90
C VAL A 311 -58.58 9.02 -0.07
N ASN A 312 -58.13 7.84 0.36
CA ASN A 312 -56.91 7.73 1.14
C ASN A 312 -55.67 8.07 0.28
N HIS A 313 -54.71 8.76 0.88
CA HIS A 313 -53.38 9.10 0.31
C HIS A 313 -53.35 10.14 -0.83
N VAL A 314 -54.45 10.87 -1.09
CA VAL A 314 -54.45 12.00 -2.02
C VAL A 314 -54.58 13.32 -1.24
N PHE A 315 -53.65 14.24 -1.48
CA PHE A 315 -53.58 15.55 -0.81
C PHE A 315 -53.50 16.67 -1.85
N GLN A 316 -54.04 17.83 -1.54
CA GLN A 316 -53.94 19.02 -2.38
C GLN A 316 -52.65 19.80 -2.10
N PHE A 317 -52.27 20.63 -3.07
CA PHE A 317 -51.27 21.66 -2.82
C PHE A 317 -51.77 22.53 -1.67
N THR A 318 -50.91 22.79 -0.68
CA THR A 318 -51.17 23.53 0.58
C THR A 318 -51.79 22.73 1.74
N ASP A 319 -52.14 21.46 1.56
CA ASP A 319 -52.63 20.62 2.66
C ASP A 319 -51.56 20.44 3.74
N GLN A 320 -51.94 20.66 5.00
CA GLN A 320 -51.16 20.17 6.14
C GLN A 320 -51.52 18.71 6.38
N VAL A 321 -50.50 17.84 6.32
CA VAL A 321 -50.62 16.41 6.56
C VAL A 321 -49.86 16.07 7.84
N GLN A 322 -50.59 15.56 8.82
CA GLN A 322 -50.01 14.99 10.03
C GLN A 322 -49.83 13.48 9.82
N ILE A 323 -48.64 12.98 10.14
CA ILE A 323 -48.39 11.54 10.19
C ILE A 323 -48.67 11.07 11.62
N THR A 324 -49.56 10.09 11.78
CA THR A 324 -49.90 9.47 13.06
C THR A 324 -49.64 7.97 13.00
N ASP A 325 -49.63 7.29 14.15
CA ASP A 325 -49.57 5.82 14.23
C ASP A 325 -48.41 5.20 13.44
N MET A 326 -47.29 5.93 13.35
CA MET A 326 -46.08 5.42 12.73
C MET A 326 -45.58 4.24 13.56
N THR A 327 -45.60 3.06 12.95
CA THR A 327 -45.06 1.84 13.50
C THR A 327 -43.84 1.46 12.68
N CYS A 328 -42.68 1.46 13.33
CA CYS A 328 -41.46 0.93 12.76
C CYS A 328 -41.20 -0.43 13.42
N GLN A 329 -40.87 -1.42 12.61
CA GLN A 329 -40.41 -2.72 13.07
C GLN A 329 -38.89 -2.78 12.89
N ASN A 330 -38.13 -3.16 13.92
CA ASN A 330 -36.76 -3.61 13.69
C ASN A 330 -36.83 -5.00 13.04
N ALA A 331 -36.61 -5.06 11.73
CA ALA A 331 -36.35 -6.29 11.01
C ALA A 331 -34.86 -6.68 11.08
N GLY A 332 -34.04 -5.85 11.73
CA GLY A 332 -32.67 -6.21 12.08
C GLY A 332 -32.68 -7.30 13.13
N GLY A 333 -31.62 -8.10 13.19
CA GLY A 333 -31.61 -9.27 14.07
C GLY A 333 -31.86 -8.96 15.55
N MET A 334 -31.60 -7.73 16.00
CA MET A 334 -31.81 -7.27 17.39
C MET A 334 -33.27 -7.10 17.77
#